data_AF-A0A350EX41-F1
#
_entry.id   AF-A0A350EX41-F1
#
_cell.length_a   1.000
_cell.length_b   1.000
_cell.length_c   1.000
_cell.angle_alpha   90.00
_cell.angle_beta   90.00
_cell.angle_gamma   90.00
#
_symmetry.space_group_name_H-M   'P 1'
#
loop_
_entity.id
_entity.type
_entity.pdbx_description
1 polymer ?
#
loop_
_entity_poly.entity_id
_entity_poly.type
_entity_poly.pdbx_seq_one_letter_code
_entity_poly.pdbx_strand_id
1 'polypeptide(L)'
;MSRPSNGNRPTNGSPETGSGYLEIADKGFGFLRSPDQHFSPKPTDIFVTPDTIKRCFLREGALVSGTLQPPHRGTNPQLRHVDTVNGMAFQDYTKAPRFENLVTIDPEQKINLETDPALIETRIIDLVTPIGKGTRGL
;
A
#
# COMPACT_ATOMS: atom_id res chain seq x y z
N MET A 1 -9.46 33.24 -38.66
CA MET A 1 -9.76 33.55 -37.24
C MET A 1 -11.14 32.97 -36.95
N SER A 2 -11.40 32.17 -35.93
CA SER A 2 -11.20 32.43 -34.51
C SER A 2 -11.22 31.11 -33.70
N ARG A 3 -10.31 30.98 -32.74
CA ARG A 3 -10.28 29.90 -31.75
C ARG A 3 -11.39 30.13 -30.71
N PRO A 4 -12.12 29.10 -30.22
CA PRO A 4 -12.87 29.27 -29.00
C PRO A 4 -11.94 29.16 -27.78
N SER A 5 -12.19 30.09 -26.87
CA SER A 5 -11.51 30.40 -25.63
C SER A 5 -11.48 29.23 -24.64
N ASN A 6 -10.30 29.03 -24.03
CA ASN A 6 -10.06 28.08 -22.95
C ASN A 6 -10.68 28.61 -21.66
N GLY A 7 -11.83 28.06 -21.26
CA GLY A 7 -12.52 28.40 -20.02
C GLY A 7 -11.82 27.80 -18.81
N ASN A 8 -10.92 28.58 -18.21
CA ASN A 8 -10.26 28.28 -16.95
C ASN A 8 -11.30 28.25 -15.80
N ARG A 9 -11.67 27.08 -15.30
CA ARG A 9 -12.47 26.94 -14.07
C ARG A 9 -11.54 27.04 -12.86
N PRO A 10 -11.80 27.92 -11.89
CA PRO A 10 -11.09 27.90 -10.62
C PRO A 10 -11.67 26.78 -9.75
N THR A 11 -10.96 25.66 -9.59
CA THR A 11 -11.34 24.63 -8.62
C THR A 11 -10.82 25.01 -7.25
N ASN A 12 -11.61 25.74 -6.47
CA ASN A 12 -11.56 25.63 -5.00
C ASN A 12 -12.17 24.28 -4.62
N GLY A 13 -11.47 23.20 -4.94
CA GLY A 13 -11.81 21.84 -4.52
C GLY A 13 -10.91 21.45 -3.36
N SER A 14 -11.47 20.84 -2.33
CA SER A 14 -10.70 20.07 -1.35
C SER A 14 -9.67 19.20 -2.09
N PRO A 15 -8.42 19.10 -1.60
CA PRO A 15 -7.42 18.25 -2.24
C PRO A 15 -8.00 16.84 -2.40
N GLU A 16 -8.08 16.37 -3.65
CA GLU A 16 -8.49 14.99 -3.92
C GLU A 16 -7.46 14.07 -3.25
N THR A 17 -7.93 13.12 -2.45
CA THR A 17 -7.06 12.14 -1.79
C THR A 17 -7.29 10.76 -2.39
N GLY A 18 -6.25 9.93 -2.35
CA GLY A 18 -6.30 8.57 -2.83
C GLY A 18 -5.36 7.66 -2.05
N SER A 19 -5.63 6.36 -2.10
CA SER A 19 -4.81 5.34 -1.45
C SER A 19 -4.74 4.05 -2.26
N GLY A 20 -3.69 3.28 -2.02
CA GLY A 20 -3.51 1.95 -2.61
C GLY A 20 -2.12 1.38 -2.34
N TYR A 21 -1.92 0.13 -2.76
CA TYR A 21 -0.68 -0.61 -2.58
C TYR A 21 0.28 -0.30 -3.72
N LEU A 22 1.49 0.13 -3.39
CA LEU A 22 2.50 0.51 -4.38
C LEU A 22 3.06 -0.72 -5.10
N GLU A 23 2.87 -0.78 -6.40
CA GLU A 23 3.58 -1.67 -7.33
C GLU A 23 4.62 -0.84 -8.09
N ILE A 24 5.88 -1.27 -8.11
CA ILE A 24 6.98 -0.58 -8.78
C ILE A 24 7.33 -1.33 -10.06
N ALA A 25 7.23 -0.66 -11.21
CA ALA A 25 7.62 -1.23 -12.50
C ALA A 25 9.14 -1.16 -12.71
N ASP A 26 9.67 -1.95 -13.65
CA ASP A 26 11.10 -2.04 -13.97
C ASP A 26 11.79 -0.69 -14.26
N LYS A 27 11.02 0.28 -14.76
CA LYS A 27 11.51 1.64 -15.08
C LYS A 27 11.52 2.58 -13.86
N GLY A 28 11.21 2.07 -12.67
CA GLY A 28 11.27 2.77 -11.39
C GLY A 28 10.10 3.72 -11.10
N PHE A 29 9.09 3.81 -11.98
CA PHE A 29 7.80 4.42 -11.66
C PHE A 29 6.87 3.37 -11.07
N GLY A 30 5.78 3.78 -10.43
CA GLY A 30 4.84 2.85 -9.84
C GLY A 30 3.38 3.24 -10.00
N PHE A 31 2.51 2.32 -9.62
CA PHE A 31 1.06 2.51 -9.55
C PHE A 31 0.54 2.07 -8.18
N LEU A 32 -0.44 2.79 -7.65
CA LEU A 32 -1.16 2.35 -6.45
C LEU A 32 -2.32 1.46 -6.87
N ARG A 33 -2.25 0.19 -6.50
CA ARG A 33 -3.24 -0.86 -6.78
C ARG A 33 -4.27 -0.96 -5.66
N SER A 34 -5.53 -1.23 -6.01
CA SER A 34 -6.60 -1.43 -5.03
C SER A 34 -6.86 -2.92 -4.73
N PRO A 35 -7.04 -3.30 -3.45
CA PRO A 35 -7.49 -4.65 -3.06
C PRO A 35 -8.85 -5.04 -3.65
N ASP A 36 -9.76 -4.07 -3.80
CA ASP A 36 -11.12 -4.27 -4.36
C ASP A 36 -11.08 -4.77 -5.82
N GLN A 37 -9.91 -4.65 -6.44
CA GLN A 37 -9.67 -4.97 -7.84
C GLN A 37 -8.64 -6.10 -7.98
N HIS A 38 -8.40 -6.84 -6.89
CA HIS A 38 -7.44 -7.93 -6.83
C HIS A 38 -6.04 -7.52 -7.34
N PHE A 39 -5.64 -6.28 -7.07
CA PHE A 39 -4.37 -5.69 -7.51
C PHE A 39 -4.15 -5.68 -9.03
N SER A 40 -5.21 -5.87 -9.82
CA SER A 40 -5.12 -5.88 -11.28
C SER A 40 -4.93 -4.46 -11.84
N PRO A 41 -4.14 -4.28 -12.91
CA PRO A 41 -3.90 -2.96 -13.48
C PRO A 41 -5.16 -2.31 -14.03
N LYS A 42 -5.42 -1.04 -13.65
CA LYS A 42 -6.52 -0.25 -14.23
C LYS A 42 -6.09 1.15 -14.67
N PRO A 43 -6.81 1.75 -15.64
CA PRO A 43 -6.60 3.14 -16.06
C PRO A 43 -6.91 4.18 -14.98
N THR A 44 -7.54 3.77 -13.88
CA THR A 44 -7.87 4.64 -12.74
C THR A 44 -6.79 4.63 -11.67
N ASP A 45 -5.75 3.82 -11.81
CA ASP A 45 -4.71 3.67 -10.80
C ASP A 45 -3.88 4.93 -10.66
N ILE A 46 -3.49 5.23 -9.42
CA ILE A 46 -2.72 6.43 -9.11
C ILE A 46 -1.28 6.21 -9.54
N PHE A 47 -0.79 7.05 -10.44
CA PHE A 47 0.59 7.04 -10.90
C PHE A 47 1.53 7.67 -9.86
N VAL A 48 2.63 7.00 -9.58
CA VAL A 48 3.68 7.45 -8.67
C VAL A 48 4.99 7.63 -9.44
N THR A 49 5.54 8.83 -9.41
CA THR A 49 6.78 9.12 -10.14
C THR A 49 8.00 8.44 -9.51
N PRO A 50 9.05 8.13 -10.29
CA PRO A 50 10.29 7.58 -9.75
C PRO A 50 10.93 8.47 -8.69
N ASP A 51 10.78 9.78 -8.84
CA ASP A 51 11.30 10.80 -7.96
C ASP A 51 10.54 10.83 -6.62
N THR A 52 9.22 10.69 -6.63
CA THR A 52 8.41 10.47 -5.41
C THR A 52 8.83 9.18 -4.70
N ILE A 53 8.97 8.06 -5.42
CA ILE A 53 9.38 6.77 -4.85
C ILE A 53 10.74 6.90 -4.16
N LYS A 54 11.73 7.50 -4.83
CA LYS A 54 13.09 7.67 -4.30
C LYS A 54 13.13 8.61 -3.11
N ARG A 55 12.54 9.81 -3.20
CA ARG A 55 12.56 10.80 -2.10
C ARG A 55 11.82 10.35 -0.87
N CYS A 56 10.69 9.66 -1.05
CA CYS A 56 9.87 9.17 0.05
C CYS A 56 10.31 7.78 0.53
N PHE A 57 11.42 7.23 0.01
CA PHE A 57 11.92 5.89 0.34
C PHE A 57 10.83 4.80 0.29
N LEU A 58 9.87 4.95 -0.63
CA LEU A 58 8.73 4.05 -0.73
C LEU A 58 9.19 2.67 -1.17
N ARG A 59 8.57 1.65 -0.61
CA ARG A 59 8.86 0.24 -0.86
C ARG A 59 7.69 -0.39 -1.58
N GLU A 60 7.97 -1.36 -2.44
CA GLU A 60 6.94 -2.17 -3.08
C GLU A 60 6.07 -2.87 -2.02
N GLY A 61 4.77 -2.96 -2.29
CA GLY A 61 3.78 -3.50 -1.36
C GLY A 61 3.37 -2.55 -0.23
N ALA A 62 3.94 -1.34 -0.13
CA ALA A 62 3.50 -0.36 0.86
C ALA A 62 2.13 0.21 0.52
N LEU A 63 1.23 0.27 1.51
CA LEU A 63 -0.04 0.99 1.41
C LEU A 63 0.23 2.49 1.56
N VAL A 64 0.11 3.22 0.46
CA VAL A 64 0.36 4.67 0.42
C VAL A 64 -0.97 5.40 0.35
N SER A 65 -1.13 6.44 1.16
CA SER A 65 -2.24 7.39 1.07
C SER A 65 -1.70 8.80 0.92
N GLY A 66 -2.37 9.62 0.12
CA GLY A 66 -1.89 10.96 -0.15
C GLY A 66 -2.81 11.83 -0.97
N THR A 67 -2.38 13.08 -1.15
CA THR A 67 -3.03 14.04 -2.02
C THR A 67 -2.69 13.78 -3.49
N LEU A 68 -3.71 13.75 -4.33
CA LEU A 68 -3.64 13.56 -5.77
C LEU A 68 -3.55 14.91 -6.49
N GLN A 69 -3.08 14.84 -7.73
CA GLN A 69 -3.15 15.93 -8.68
C GLN A 69 -3.57 15.40 -10.06
N PRO A 70 -4.16 16.27 -10.90
CA PRO A 70 -4.44 15.93 -12.29
C PRO A 70 -3.17 15.46 -13.03
N PRO A 71 -3.29 14.49 -13.95
CA PRO A 71 -2.16 14.02 -14.73
C PRO A 71 -1.49 15.15 -15.51
N HIS A 72 -0.16 15.18 -15.50
CA HIS A 72 0.58 16.01 -16.44
C HIS A 72 0.54 15.43 -17.87
N ARG A 73 0.48 14.09 -18.00
CA ARG A 73 0.27 13.34 -19.25
C ARG A 73 -0.51 12.05 -18.98
N GLY A 74 -1.39 11.67 -19.91
CA GLY A 74 -2.22 10.46 -19.79
C GLY A 74 -3.54 10.70 -19.03
N THR A 75 -4.19 9.60 -18.64
CA THR A 75 -5.50 9.60 -17.97
C THR A 75 -5.43 9.37 -16.46
N ASN A 76 -4.30 8.84 -15.98
CA ASN A 76 -4.16 8.32 -14.62
C ASN A 76 -3.87 9.48 -13.64
N PRO A 77 -4.58 9.59 -12.50
CA PRO A 77 -4.26 10.60 -11.49
C PRO A 77 -2.84 10.40 -10.95
N GLN A 78 -2.15 11.48 -10.56
CA GLN A 78 -0.78 11.40 -10.07
C GLN A 78 -0.70 11.71 -8.57
N LEU A 79 0.12 10.98 -7.83
CA LEU A 79 0.39 11.27 -6.43
C LEU A 79 1.26 12.54 -6.29
N ARG A 80 0.72 13.57 -5.62
CA ARG A 80 1.42 14.84 -5.36
C ARG A 80 2.17 14.83 -4.05
N HIS A 81 1.53 14.36 -2.98
CA HIS A 81 2.09 14.34 -1.64
C HIS A 81 1.75 13.03 -0.93
N VAL A 82 2.67 12.51 -0.13
CA VAL A 82 2.49 11.29 0.67
C VAL A 82 2.13 11.70 2.09
N ASP A 83 0.92 11.38 2.53
CA ASP A 83 0.46 11.70 3.88
C ASP A 83 0.82 10.56 4.84
N THR A 84 0.45 9.33 4.49
CA THR A 84 0.68 8.14 5.31
C THR A 84 1.18 6.95 4.48
N VAL A 85 1.95 6.08 5.14
CA VAL A 85 2.46 4.82 4.59
C VAL A 85 2.23 3.71 5.61
N ASN A 86 1.52 2.65 5.23
CA ASN A 86 1.11 1.54 6.10
C ASN A 86 0.39 2.01 7.38
N GLY A 87 -0.43 3.06 7.28
CA GLY A 87 -1.13 3.67 8.42
C GLY A 87 -0.26 4.53 9.34
N MET A 88 1.05 4.63 9.08
CA MET A 88 1.96 5.52 9.81
C MET A 88 2.12 6.85 9.09
N ALA A 89 2.37 7.93 9.83
CA ALA A 89 2.77 9.20 9.22
C ALA A 89 4.09 9.02 8.45
N PHE A 90 4.25 9.72 7.32
CA PHE A 90 5.45 9.62 6.48
C PHE A 90 6.76 9.78 7.28
N GLN A 91 6.78 10.69 8.27
CA GLN A 91 7.95 10.93 9.11
C GLN A 91 8.38 9.72 9.94
N ASP A 92 7.42 8.89 10.37
CA ASP A 92 7.71 7.70 11.18
C ASP A 92 8.05 6.49 10.32
N TYR A 93 7.43 6.38 9.13
CA TYR A 93 7.77 5.36 8.15
C TYR A 93 9.25 5.37 7.77
N THR A 94 9.84 6.56 7.57
CA THR A 94 11.26 6.69 7.20
C THR A 94 12.23 6.16 8.26
N LYS A 95 11.80 6.12 9.53
CA LYS A 95 12.60 5.58 10.66
C LYS A 95 12.43 4.07 10.81
N ALA A 96 11.40 3.49 10.21
CA ALA A 96 11.10 2.07 10.37
C ALA A 96 12.18 1.20 9.68
N PRO A 97 12.70 0.18 10.38
CA PRO A 97 13.68 -0.73 9.79
C PRO A 97 13.12 -1.43 8.55
N ARG A 98 14.03 -1.87 7.70
CA ARG A 98 13.71 -2.74 6.58
C ARG A 98 13.46 -4.16 7.08
N PHE A 99 12.52 -4.87 6.45
CA PHE A 99 12.17 -6.24 6.84
C PHE A 99 13.40 -7.15 6.77
N GLU A 100 14.25 -6.95 5.77
CA GLU A 100 15.50 -7.70 5.56
C GLU A 100 16.54 -7.46 6.66
N ASN A 101 16.42 -6.37 7.41
CA ASN A 101 17.34 -6.02 8.49
C ASN A 101 16.82 -6.47 9.87
N LEU A 102 15.63 -7.08 9.94
CA LEU A 102 15.10 -7.59 11.20
C LEU A 102 15.83 -8.87 11.60
N VAL A 103 16.07 -9.01 12.91
CA VAL A 103 16.61 -10.25 13.47
C VAL A 103 15.53 -11.32 13.41
N THR A 104 15.87 -12.47 12.84
CA THR A 104 14.99 -13.63 12.86
C THR A 104 14.98 -14.22 14.27
N ILE A 105 13.78 -14.47 14.79
CA ILE A 105 13.55 -15.09 16.09
C ILE A 105 12.62 -16.28 15.93
N ASP A 106 12.69 -17.23 16.86
CA ASP A 106 11.72 -18.30 16.95
C ASP A 106 10.35 -17.77 17.45
N PRO A 107 9.23 -18.43 17.11
CA PRO A 107 7.92 -18.01 17.59
C PRO A 107 7.79 -18.11 19.12
N GLU A 108 7.73 -16.97 19.81
CA GLU A 108 7.54 -16.92 21.27
C GLU A 108 6.06 -16.88 21.69
N GLN A 109 5.17 -16.49 20.77
CA GLN A 109 3.74 -16.33 21.04
C GLN A 109 2.91 -17.32 20.21
N LYS A 110 2.20 -18.22 20.90
CA LYS A 110 1.21 -19.12 20.29
C LYS A 110 0.00 -18.34 19.78
N ILE A 111 -0.50 -18.71 18.60
CA ILE A 111 -1.81 -18.33 18.08
C ILE A 111 -2.79 -19.42 18.52
N ASN A 112 -3.79 -19.06 19.33
CA ASN A 112 -4.83 -20.01 19.73
C ASN A 112 -5.87 -20.11 18.62
N LEU A 113 -6.02 -21.30 18.06
CA LEU A 113 -6.98 -21.58 16.99
C LEU A 113 -8.30 -22.15 17.54
N GLU A 114 -8.28 -22.75 18.73
CA GLU A 114 -9.49 -23.16 19.43
C GLU A 114 -10.40 -21.94 19.68
N THR A 115 -11.65 -22.04 19.23
CA THR A 115 -12.67 -20.99 19.37
C THR A 115 -13.97 -21.56 19.92
N ASP A 116 -14.63 -22.43 19.16
CA ASP A 116 -15.84 -23.15 19.56
C ASP A 116 -15.48 -24.61 19.94
N PRO A 117 -15.95 -25.14 21.09
CA PRO A 117 -15.77 -26.54 21.46
C PRO A 117 -16.20 -27.58 20.40
N ALA A 118 -17.16 -27.23 19.55
CA ALA A 118 -17.63 -28.07 18.44
C ALA A 118 -16.64 -28.14 17.27
N LEU A 119 -15.74 -27.16 17.12
CA LEU A 119 -14.69 -27.14 16.09
C LEU A 119 -13.47 -27.92 16.59
N ILE A 120 -13.53 -29.24 16.47
CA ILE A 120 -12.49 -30.14 16.99
C ILE A 120 -11.20 -30.03 16.17
N GLU A 121 -11.27 -29.63 14.90
CA GLU A 121 -10.13 -29.54 13.99
C GLU A 121 -9.08 -28.54 14.50
N THR A 122 -9.51 -27.34 14.90
CA THR A 122 -8.60 -26.31 15.40
C THR A 122 -7.98 -26.70 16.76
N ARG A 123 -8.72 -27.46 17.57
CA ARG A 123 -8.23 -28.02 18.86
C ARG A 123 -7.17 -29.07 18.64
N ILE A 124 -7.36 -29.96 17.68
CA ILE A 124 -6.35 -30.97 17.32
C ILE A 124 -5.07 -30.27 16.85
N ILE A 125 -5.18 -29.25 15.99
CA ILE A 125 -4.02 -28.46 15.55
C ILE A 125 -3.32 -27.81 16.76
N ASP A 126 -4.07 -27.19 17.66
CA ASP A 126 -3.51 -26.53 18.84
C ASP A 126 -2.79 -27.49 19.80
N LEU A 127 -3.14 -28.77 19.81
CA LEU A 127 -2.55 -29.82 20.64
C LEU A 127 -1.35 -30.52 19.96
N VAL A 128 -1.46 -30.80 18.67
CA VAL A 128 -0.48 -31.65 17.95
C VAL A 128 0.58 -30.81 17.22
N THR A 129 0.17 -29.70 16.61
CA THR A 129 1.04 -28.82 15.79
C THR A 129 0.76 -27.35 16.12
N PRO A 130 1.13 -26.87 17.32
CA PRO A 130 0.83 -25.51 17.75
C PRO A 130 1.47 -24.48 16.81
N ILE A 131 0.67 -23.51 16.36
CA ILE A 131 1.12 -22.45 15.45
C ILE A 131 1.45 -21.20 16.25
N GLY A 132 2.68 -20.70 16.15
CA GLY A 132 3.10 -19.42 16.72
C GLY A 132 3.23 -18.29 15.69
N LYS A 133 3.31 -17.04 16.16
CA LYS A 133 3.57 -15.87 15.29
C LYS A 133 4.94 -15.99 14.62
N GLY A 134 4.94 -16.07 13.29
CA GLY A 134 6.16 -16.29 12.49
C GLY A 134 6.42 -17.75 12.11
N THR A 135 5.54 -18.68 12.50
CA THR A 135 5.64 -20.10 12.10
C THR A 135 5.55 -20.27 10.59
N ARG A 136 6.38 -21.17 10.05
CA ARG A 136 6.37 -21.59 8.65
C ARG A 136 6.01 -23.07 8.59
N GLY A 137 4.72 -23.37 8.64
CA GLY A 137 4.19 -24.73 8.55
C GLY A 137 3.85 -25.13 7.12
N LEU A 138 3.74 -26.44 6.88
CA LEU A 138 3.31 -27.08 5.64
C LEU A 138 2.13 -28.00 5.93
#